data_AF-X0USU7-F1
#
_entry.id   AF-X0USU7-F1
#
_cell.length_a   1.000
_cell.length_b   1.000
_cell.length_c   1.000
_cell.angle_alpha   90.00
_cell.angle_beta   90.00
_cell.angle_gamma   90.00
#
_symmetry.space_group_name_H-M   'P 1'
#
loop_
_entity.id
_entity.type
_entity.pdbx_description
1 polymer ?
#
loop_
_entity_poly.entity_id
_entity_poly.type
_entity_poly.pdbx_seq_one_letter_code
_entity_poly.pdbx_strand_id
1 'polypeptide(L)' 'RLTGVTIFDHPANFRFPQPVRLHPTMPYFCFAPPALGPFMIEPGKPYVSRYRFWIHAGEPTAAQRFWEDYAHPVAVRIR' A
#
# COMPACT_ATOMS: atom_id res chain seq x y z
N ARG A 1 7.77 -25.31 1.07
CA ARG A 1 6.53 -24.61 0.66
C ARG A 1 6.88 -23.13 0.62
N LEU A 2 6.68 -22.43 -0.51
CA LEU A 2 6.99 -21.00 -0.58
C LEU A 2 6.04 -20.20 0.31
N THR A 3 6.58 -19.25 1.05
CA THR A 3 5.82 -18.26 1.83
C THR A 3 6.22 -16.88 1.35
N GLY A 4 5.24 -15.99 1.20
CA GLY A 4 5.44 -14.64 0.68
C GLY A 4 4.66 -13.61 1.48
N VAL A 5 4.98 -12.35 1.19
CA VAL A 5 4.22 -11.20 1.66
C VAL A 5 3.85 -10.34 0.46
N THR A 6 2.58 -9.97 0.38
CA THR A 6 2.09 -8.93 -0.53
C THR A 6 1.84 -7.67 0.28
N ILE A 7 2.33 -6.53 -0.19
CA ILE A 7 2.16 -5.23 0.46
C ILE A 7 1.31 -4.35 -0.45
N PHE A 8 0.17 -3.88 0.07
CA PHE A 8 -0.82 -3.12 -0.67
C PHE A 8 -0.72 -1.62 -0.40
N ASP A 9 -0.73 -0.82 -1.47
CA ASP A 9 -1.04 0.61 -1.41
C ASP A 9 -2.55 0.84 -1.26
N HIS A 10 -2.97 2.04 -0.85
CA HIS A 10 -4.36 2.36 -0.58
C HIS A 10 -4.84 3.60 -1.34
N PRO A 11 -6.04 3.61 -1.96
CA PRO A 11 -6.55 4.75 -2.73
C PRO A 11 -6.60 6.10 -2.00
N ALA A 12 -6.73 6.08 -0.67
CA ALA A 12 -6.69 7.29 0.16
C ALA A 12 -5.27 7.85 0.42
N ASN A 13 -4.22 7.25 -0.12
CA ASN A 13 -2.86 7.77 0.00
C ASN A 13 -2.63 8.92 -0.96
N PHE A 14 -1.78 9.85 -0.55
CA PHE A 14 -1.35 10.97 -1.38
C PHE A 14 -0.67 10.46 -2.65
N ARG A 15 -1.15 10.91 -3.82
CA ARG A 15 -0.69 10.46 -5.15
C ARG A 15 -0.79 8.95 -5.38
N PHE A 16 -1.87 8.32 -4.90
CA PHE A 16 -2.21 6.96 -5.30
C PHE A 16 -2.45 6.86 -6.82
N PRO A 17 -2.00 5.77 -7.49
CA PRO A 17 -1.10 4.73 -6.99
C PRO A 17 0.34 5.25 -6.81
N GLN A 18 0.95 4.95 -5.68
CA GLN A 18 2.31 5.38 -5.37
C GLN A 18 3.32 4.45 -6.04
N PRO A 19 4.35 4.99 -6.73
CA PRO A 19 5.42 4.15 -7.27
C PRO A 19 6.22 3.53 -6.13
N VAL A 20 6.87 2.39 -6.40
CA VAL A 20 7.80 1.76 -5.45
C VAL A 20 9.24 2.10 -5.80
N ARG A 21 10.08 2.34 -4.79
CA ARG A 21 11.55 2.37 -4.92
C ARG A 21 12.12 1.08 -4.36
N LEU A 22 12.70 0.27 -5.23
CA LEU A 22 13.48 -0.91 -4.84
C LEU A 22 14.92 -0.47 -4.54
N HIS A 23 15.51 -0.99 -3.47
CA HIS A 23 16.92 -0.76 -3.22
C HIS A 23 17.77 -1.61 -4.19
N PRO A 24 18.82 -1.05 -4.82
CA PRO A 24 19.58 -1.76 -5.86
C PRO A 24 20.35 -2.99 -5.34
N THR A 25 20.74 -3.01 -4.07
CA THR A 25 21.62 -4.05 -3.49
C THR A 25 21.15 -4.63 -2.17
N MET A 26 20.02 -4.17 -1.62
CA MET A 26 19.53 -4.60 -0.30
C MET A 26 18.08 -5.07 -0.44
N PRO A 27 17.62 -6.04 0.38
CA PRO A 27 16.32 -6.69 0.18
C PRO A 27 15.18 -5.87 0.81
N TYR A 28 15.03 -4.62 0.40
CA TYR A 28 13.92 -3.77 0.81
C TYR A 28 13.41 -2.87 -0.31
N PHE A 29 12.17 -2.43 -0.17
CA PHE A 29 11.55 -1.42 -1.01
C PHE A 29 10.67 -0.51 -0.16
N CYS A 30 10.24 0.61 -0.74
CA CYS A 30 9.27 1.51 -0.11
C CYS A 30 8.35 2.11 -1.17
N PHE A 31 7.17 2.56 -0.75
CA PHE A 31 6.35 3.45 -1.57
C PHE A 31 6.98 4.84 -1.58
N ALA A 32 7.13 5.42 -2.77
CA ALA A 32 7.96 6.59 -3.02
C ALA A 32 7.20 7.68 -3.79
N PRO A 33 6.16 8.31 -3.18
CA PRO A 33 5.45 9.43 -3.81
C PRO A 33 6.33 10.65 -4.22
N PRO A 34 7.54 10.89 -3.66
CA PRO A 34 8.45 11.91 -4.19
C PRO A 34 8.91 11.66 -5.63
N ALA A 35 8.86 10.43 -6.14
CA ALA A 35 9.21 10.13 -7.52
C ALA A 35 8.25 10.81 -8.53
N LEU A 36 7.06 11.19 -8.07
CA LEU A 36 6.08 11.95 -8.85
C LEU A 36 6.22 13.48 -8.67
N GLY A 37 7.23 13.94 -7.93
CA GLY A 37 7.55 15.35 -7.72
C GLY A 37 7.73 15.73 -6.25
N PRO A 38 8.22 16.95 -5.96
CA PRO A 38 8.34 17.44 -4.60
C PRO A 38 6.96 17.57 -3.93
N PHE A 39 6.94 17.47 -2.60
CA PHE A 39 5.81 17.87 -1.76
C PHE A 39 6.33 18.26 -0.38
N MET A 40 5.50 18.96 0.40
CA MET A 40 5.84 19.42 1.74
C MET A 40 4.99 18.67 2.76
N ILE A 41 5.61 18.27 3.87
CA ILE A 41 4.90 17.83 5.07
C ILE A 41 4.81 19.06 5.97
N GLU A 42 3.63 19.66 6.05
CA GLU A 42 3.42 20.91 6.78
C GLU A 42 3.22 20.65 8.29
N PRO A 43 3.67 21.56 9.17
CA PRO A 43 3.35 21.49 10.59
C PRO A 43 1.83 21.42 10.83
N GLY A 44 1.40 20.49 11.68
CA GLY A 44 -0.03 20.29 11.99
C GLY A 44 -0.85 19.58 10.91
N LYS A 45 -0.28 19.25 9.74
CA LYS A 45 -0.95 18.46 8.70
C LYS A 45 -0.27 17.08 8.57
N PRO A 46 -0.81 16.04 9.22
CA PRO A 46 -0.18 14.73 9.18
C PRO A 46 -0.18 14.19 7.75
N TYR A 47 1.01 13.78 7.28
CA TYR A 47 1.13 12.95 6.09
C TYR A 47 0.80 11.51 6.47
N VAL A 48 -0.36 11.01 6.00
CA VAL A 48 -0.83 9.66 6.32
C VAL A 48 -0.62 8.73 5.13
N SER A 49 0.25 7.74 5.33
CA SER A 49 0.49 6.63 4.41
C SER A 49 -0.12 5.35 4.96
N ARG A 50 -1.02 4.72 4.20
CA ARG A 50 -1.78 3.53 4.60
C ARG A 50 -1.32 2.34 3.78
N TYR A 51 -0.93 1.25 4.44
CA TYR A 51 -0.54 0.02 3.77
C TYR A 51 -1.14 -1.19 4.48
N ARG A 52 -1.36 -2.27 3.74
CA ARG A 52 -1.75 -3.57 4.30
C ARG A 52 -0.75 -4.64 3.90
N PHE A 53 -0.32 -5.43 4.87
CA PHE A 53 0.52 -6.59 4.68
C PHE A 53 -0.37 -7.83 4.67
N TRP A 54 -0.23 -8.66 3.63
CA TRP A 54 -0.87 -9.95 3.55
C TRP A 54 0.21 -11.03 3.46
N ILE A 55 0.32 -11.83 4.53
CA ILE A 55 1.23 -12.98 4.59
C ILE A 55 0.49 -14.19 4.01
N HIS A 56 1.10 -14.88 3.05
CA HIS A 56 0.47 -16.00 2.35
C HIS A 56 1.45 -17.13 2.08
N ALA A 57 0.90 -18.33 1.89
CA ALA A 57 1.62 -19.50 1.40
C ALA A 57 1.31 -19.70 -0.09
N GLY A 58 2.33 -20.02 -0.88
CA GLY A 58 2.21 -20.16 -2.32
C GLY A 58 2.00 -18.83 -3.04
N GLU A 59 1.60 -18.91 -4.30
CA GLU A 59 1.40 -17.74 -5.16
C GLU A 59 0.22 -16.87 -4.68
N PRO A 60 0.34 -15.52 -4.77
CA PRO A 60 -0.67 -14.58 -4.29
C PRO A 60 -1.87 -14.45 -5.26
N THR A 61 -2.49 -15.56 -5.67
CA THR A 61 -3.60 -15.55 -6.66
C THR A 61 -4.83 -14.76 -6.20
N ALA A 62 -5.03 -14.63 -4.89
CA ALA A 62 -6.11 -13.84 -4.30
C ALA A 62 -5.75 -12.37 -4.03
N ALA A 63 -4.58 -11.89 -4.44
CA ALA A 63 -4.10 -10.53 -4.14
C ALA A 63 -5.09 -9.43 -4.53
N GLN A 64 -5.67 -9.52 -5.74
CA GLN A 64 -6.61 -8.52 -6.24
C GLN A 64 -7.85 -8.41 -5.33
N ARG A 65 -8.44 -9.54 -4.96
CA ARG A 65 -9.59 -9.57 -4.04
C ARG A 65 -9.23 -8.96 -2.68
N PHE A 66 -8.08 -9.31 -2.11
CA PHE A 66 -7.64 -8.75 -0.83
C PHE A 66 -7.33 -7.25 -0.90
N TRP A 67 -6.87 -6.77 -2.05
CA TRP A 67 -6.70 -5.35 -2.31
C TRP A 67 -8.05 -4.64 -2.42
N GLU A 68 -9.03 -5.20 -3.13
CA GLU A 68 -10.39 -4.64 -3.25
C GLU A 68 -11.07 -4.54 -1.88
N ASP A 69 -11.02 -5.62 -1.08
CA ASP A 69 -11.54 -5.64 0.30
C ASP A 69 -10.87 -4.57 1.19
N TYR A 70 -9.60 -4.24 0.92
CA TYR A 70 -8.87 -3.21 1.64
C TYR A 70 -9.23 -1.80 1.17
N ALA A 71 -9.24 -1.59 -0.14
CA ALA A 71 -9.48 -0.32 -0.81
C ALA A 71 -10.94 0.16 -0.65
N HIS A 72 -11.86 -0.80 -0.56
CA HIS A 72 -13.30 -0.56 -0.55
C HIS A 72 -13.99 -1.37 0.57
N PRO A 73 -13.72 -1.04 1.85
CA PRO A 73 -14.30 -1.77 2.96
C PRO A 73 -15.83 -1.65 2.95
N VAL A 74 -16.52 -2.77 3.20
CA VAL A 74 -17.99 -2.81 3.26
C VAL A 74 -18.49 -1.90 4.38
N ALA A 75 -19.36 -0.96 4.03
CA ALA A 75 -20.04 -0.10 4.99
C ALA A 75 -21.46 -0.62 5.25
N VAL A 76 -21.76 -0.97 6.50
CA VAL A 76 -23.12 -1.34 6.93
C VAL A 76 -23.79 -0.10 7.54
N ARG A 77 -24.99 0.24 7.05
CA ARG A 77 -25.85 1.26 7.68
C ARG A 77 -26.99 0.55 8.40
N ILE A 78 -27.02 0.68 9.72
CA ILE A 78 -28.16 0.25 10.53
C ILE A 78 -29.20 1.37 10.48
N ARG A 79 -30.45 1.02 10.19
CA ARG A 79 -31.61 1.92 10.28
C ARG A 79 -32.30 1.76 11.62
#